data_AF-A0A9P6ZMA7-F1
#
_entry.id   AF-A0A9P6ZMA7-F1
#
_cell.length_a   1.000
_cell.length_b   1.000
_cell.length_c   1.000
_cell.angle_alpha   90.00
_cell.angle_beta   90.00
_cell.angle_gamma   90.00
#
_symmetry.space_group_name_H-M   'P 1'
#
loop_
_entity.id
_entity.type
_entity.pdbx_description
1 polymer ?
#
loop_
_entity_poly.entity_id
_entity_poly.type
_entity_poly.pdbx_seq_one_letter_code
_entity_poly.pdbx_strand_id
1 'polypeptide(L)'
;EKQSAYTVSCVKSQRGLIIPGSILAAAIVLVAIVPIYFIAVKPKSSSSNNSSVPPSSPTSTLTSSGQPASAVVITGGDGGAVTTENGTTFTYSNPFGGAWYWDPQDPFNNNAQAQSWTLPLNQAFRFGADKIFGVNLGGSLTTEPVSWYPFDSHAFAPALYQKYPQAIDGWTLSQAMAADALSGGGLSQLETYYKMLITDQDFAEITGAGLNFLCIPLPYWVIEVRSGEPSLPKTLWTYLLKAIQCARKYGLRINLNF
;
A
#
# COMPACT_ATOMS: atom_id res chain seq x y z
N GLU A 1 -28.76 -15.61 -30.66
CA GLU A 1 -28.59 -15.93 -29.23
C GLU A 1 -27.79 -14.88 -28.42
N LYS A 2 -27.79 -13.58 -28.79
CA LYS A 2 -26.97 -12.55 -28.11
C LYS A 2 -27.67 -11.20 -27.86
N GLN A 3 -29.00 -11.16 -27.71
CA GLN A 3 -29.71 -9.91 -27.38
C GLN A 3 -30.75 -10.00 -26.25
N SER A 4 -30.79 -11.10 -25.47
CA SER A 4 -31.80 -11.27 -24.40
C SER A 4 -31.30 -11.03 -22.96
N ALA A 5 -30.03 -10.62 -22.76
CA ALA A 5 -29.43 -10.66 -21.42
C ALA A 5 -29.49 -9.34 -20.61
N TYR A 6 -30.16 -8.29 -21.09
CA TYR A 6 -30.24 -7.02 -20.34
C TYR A 6 -31.68 -6.50 -20.26
N THR A 7 -32.44 -7.00 -19.29
CA THR A 7 -33.57 -6.25 -18.72
C THR A 7 -33.11 -5.62 -17.42
N VAL A 8 -32.94 -4.30 -17.40
CA VAL A 8 -32.69 -3.54 -16.17
C VAL A 8 -33.97 -3.57 -15.34
N SER A 9 -33.97 -4.32 -14.25
CA SER A 9 -35.01 -4.22 -13.22
C SER A 9 -34.77 -2.94 -12.44
N CYS A 10 -35.51 -1.88 -12.77
CA CYS A 10 -35.55 -0.66 -11.97
C CYS A 10 -36.28 -0.97 -10.65
N VAL A 11 -35.53 -1.29 -9.60
CA VAL A 11 -36.07 -1.42 -8.24
C VAL A 11 -36.36 -0.01 -7.72
N LYS A 12 -37.64 0.28 -7.53
CA LYS A 12 -38.13 1.55 -6.96
C LYS A 12 -37.56 1.70 -5.53
N SER A 13 -36.75 2.74 -5.35
CA SER A 13 -36.09 3.09 -4.09
C SER A 13 -37.08 3.26 -2.93
N GLN A 14 -37.05 2.36 -1.94
CA GLN A 14 -37.85 2.45 -0.70
C GLN A 14 -37.29 3.46 0.33
N ARG A 15 -36.37 4.35 -0.08
CA ARG A 15 -35.71 5.33 0.80
C ARG A 15 -36.67 6.31 1.50
N GLY A 16 -37.92 6.45 1.02
CA GLY A 16 -38.92 7.32 1.63
C GLY A 16 -39.48 6.87 2.99
N LEU A 17 -39.33 5.59 3.36
CA LEU A 17 -39.90 5.03 4.60
C LEU A 17 -38.86 4.67 5.68
N ILE A 18 -37.59 4.50 5.29
CA ILE A 18 -36.51 4.08 6.21
C ILE A 18 -36.00 5.26 7.05
N ILE A 19 -35.99 6.47 6.48
CA ILE A 19 -35.49 7.69 7.12
C ILE A 19 -36.36 8.13 8.32
N PRO A 20 -37.70 8.16 8.26
CA PRO A 20 -38.50 8.52 9.44
C PRO A 20 -38.44 7.45 10.55
N GLY A 21 -38.31 6.17 10.20
CA GLY A 21 -38.23 5.07 11.16
C GLY A 21 -36.94 5.06 11.99
N SER A 22 -35.79 5.38 11.38
CA SER A 22 -34.51 5.42 12.08
C SER A 22 -34.39 6.59 13.07
N ILE A 23 -35.00 7.74 12.74
CA ILE A 23 -35.04 8.90 13.63
C ILE A 23 -35.85 8.60 14.89
N LEU A 24 -36.99 7.90 14.75
CA LEU A 24 -37.83 7.52 15.89
C LEU A 24 -37.12 6.51 16.81
N ALA A 25 -36.41 5.54 16.24
CA ALA A 25 -35.64 4.57 17.01
C ALA A 25 -34.48 5.21 17.80
N ALA A 26 -33.74 6.15 17.17
CA ALA A 26 -32.66 6.87 17.83
C ALA A 26 -33.17 7.75 18.99
N ALA A 27 -34.34 8.39 18.84
CA ALA A 27 -34.95 9.19 19.90
C ALA A 27 -35.33 8.34 21.12
N ILE A 28 -35.89 7.14 20.91
CA ILE A 28 -36.26 6.22 22.00
C ILE A 28 -35.01 5.76 22.77
N VAL A 29 -33.92 5.45 22.07
CA VAL A 29 -32.66 5.03 22.70
C VAL A 29 -32.04 6.16 23.52
N LEU A 30 -32.06 7.40 23.03
CA LEU A 30 -31.57 8.57 23.78
C LEU A 30 -32.38 8.83 25.06
N VAL A 31 -33.70 8.70 25.01
CA VAL A 31 -34.58 8.86 26.19
C VAL A 31 -34.31 7.78 27.25
N ALA A 32 -33.89 6.57 26.85
CA ALA A 32 -33.55 5.51 27.79
C ALA A 32 -32.15 5.68 28.42
N ILE A 33 -31.17 6.23 27.67
CA ILE A 33 -29.77 6.34 28.14
C ILE A 33 -29.55 7.55 29.07
N VAL A 34 -30.20 8.68 28.80
CA VAL A 34 -30.02 9.92 29.58
C VAL A 34 -30.34 9.75 31.09
N PRO A 35 -31.45 9.09 31.50
CA PRO A 35 -31.73 8.86 32.92
C PRO A 35 -30.69 7.94 33.59
N ILE A 36 -30.18 6.94 32.87
CA ILE A 36 -29.17 6.00 33.40
C ILE A 36 -27.85 6.71 33.67
N TYR A 37 -27.44 7.63 32.77
CA TYR A 37 -26.23 8.43 32.96
C TYR A 37 -26.31 9.33 34.20
N PHE A 38 -27.44 10.01 34.43
CA PHE A 38 -27.61 10.89 35.59
C PHE A 38 -27.73 10.15 36.94
N ILE A 39 -28.13 8.88 36.95
CA ILE A 39 -28.21 8.06 38.16
C ILE A 39 -26.88 7.38 38.50
N ALA A 40 -26.09 6.97 37.50
CA ALA A 40 -24.90 6.13 37.73
C ALA A 40 -23.55 6.88 37.67
N VAL A 41 -23.46 8.05 37.03
CA VAL A 41 -22.16 8.73 36.80
C VAL A 41 -22.19 10.15 37.35
N LYS A 42 -22.22 10.27 38.68
CA LYS A 42 -21.86 11.51 39.36
C LYS A 42 -20.76 11.22 40.39
N PRO A 43 -19.47 11.38 40.06
CA PRO A 43 -18.42 11.36 41.07
C PRO A 43 -18.49 12.64 41.92
N LYS A 44 -18.42 12.46 43.24
CA LYS A 44 -18.32 13.52 44.25
C LYS A 44 -17.01 14.30 44.06
N SER A 45 -17.12 15.61 43.97
CA SER A 45 -16.00 16.55 44.05
C SER A 45 -15.46 16.63 45.48
N SER A 46 -14.21 16.24 45.69
CA SER A 46 -13.45 16.56 46.90
C SER A 46 -12.10 17.15 46.53
N SER A 47 -11.95 18.42 46.87
CA SER A 47 -10.72 19.21 46.85
C SER A 47 -9.74 18.71 47.92
N SER A 48 -8.45 18.63 47.61
CA SER A 48 -7.37 19.16 48.47
C SER A 48 -5.96 18.89 47.92
N ASN A 49 -5.21 20.00 47.84
CA ASN A 49 -3.79 20.22 48.09
C ASN A 49 -2.70 19.57 47.22
N ASN A 50 -2.07 20.49 46.49
CA ASN A 50 -0.74 20.41 45.92
C ASN A 50 0.32 20.66 47.00
N SER A 51 1.32 19.80 47.11
CA SER A 51 2.63 20.14 47.71
C SER A 51 3.71 19.21 47.14
N SER A 52 4.68 19.84 46.49
CA SER A 52 5.92 19.30 45.95
C SER A 52 6.89 18.77 47.03
N VAL A 53 7.70 17.75 46.69
CA VAL A 53 9.18 17.65 46.82
C VAL A 53 9.65 16.18 46.59
N PRO A 54 10.74 15.91 45.84
CA PRO A 54 11.29 14.56 45.54
C PRO A 54 12.33 14.12 46.61
N PRO A 55 12.79 12.84 46.73
CA PRO A 55 13.75 12.23 45.78
C PRO A 55 13.81 10.66 45.74
N SER A 56 14.80 10.16 44.98
CA SER A 56 15.58 8.92 45.15
C SER A 56 15.13 7.59 44.50
N SER A 57 16.00 7.12 43.60
CA SER A 57 16.11 5.77 43.04
C SER A 57 16.30 4.70 44.11
N PRO A 58 16.03 3.42 43.80
CA PRO A 58 17.18 2.54 43.60
C PRO A 58 17.04 1.50 42.46
N THR A 59 18.18 1.30 41.81
CA THR A 59 18.75 0.08 41.25
C THR A 59 18.00 -1.24 41.51
N SER A 60 17.72 -1.98 40.43
CA SER A 60 17.88 -3.43 40.43
C SER A 60 18.47 -3.89 39.10
N THR A 61 19.71 -4.34 39.20
CA THR A 61 20.52 -5.05 38.20
C THR A 61 20.01 -6.48 38.04
N LEU A 62 19.70 -6.86 36.79
CA LEU A 62 19.81 -8.24 36.33
C LEU A 62 20.61 -8.23 35.02
N THR A 63 21.86 -8.62 35.15
CA THR A 63 22.78 -8.98 34.07
C THR A 63 22.37 -10.31 33.46
N SER A 64 22.04 -10.30 32.17
CA SER A 64 22.26 -11.46 31.30
C SER A 64 22.95 -10.98 30.03
N SER A 65 24.21 -11.35 29.92
CA SER A 65 25.10 -11.16 28.79
C SER A 65 24.57 -11.85 27.53
N GLY A 66 24.09 -11.04 26.60
CA GLY A 66 23.94 -11.36 25.19
C GLY A 66 23.97 -10.01 24.47
N GLN A 67 24.80 -9.87 23.43
CA GLN A 67 24.88 -8.64 22.63
C GLN A 67 23.46 -8.12 22.33
N PRO A 68 23.16 -6.83 22.54
CA PRO A 68 21.89 -6.31 22.06
C PRO A 68 21.96 -6.34 20.53
N ALA A 69 21.35 -7.36 19.92
CA ALA A 69 20.82 -7.21 18.59
C ALA A 69 19.89 -6.00 18.68
N SER A 70 20.26 -4.90 18.03
CA SER A 70 19.47 -3.67 17.99
C SER A 70 18.01 -4.06 17.76
N ALA A 71 17.13 -3.73 18.72
CA ALA A 71 15.72 -4.08 18.62
C ALA A 71 15.18 -3.52 17.30
N VAL A 72 14.91 -4.41 16.34
CA VAL A 72 14.37 -4.02 15.04
C VAL A 72 12.96 -3.52 15.30
N VAL A 73 12.64 -2.32 14.82
CA VAL A 73 11.28 -1.79 14.92
C VAL A 73 10.39 -2.59 13.97
N ILE A 74 9.49 -3.40 14.54
CA ILE A 74 8.64 -4.33 13.77
C ILE A 74 7.36 -3.65 13.26
N THR A 75 6.88 -2.60 13.93
CA THR A 75 5.65 -1.91 13.55
C THR A 75 5.70 -0.45 13.97
N GLY A 76 4.93 0.39 13.28
CA GLY A 76 4.78 1.80 13.60
C GLY A 76 3.56 2.41 12.92
N GLY A 77 3.06 3.49 13.50
CA GLY A 77 2.04 4.35 12.91
C GLY A 77 2.66 5.64 12.38
N ASP A 78 1.81 6.65 12.19
CA ASP A 78 2.22 7.99 11.79
C ASP A 78 3.38 8.56 12.63
N GLY A 79 4.38 9.12 11.96
CA GLY A 79 5.62 9.62 12.56
C GLY A 79 6.64 8.54 12.94
N GLY A 80 6.34 7.25 12.74
CA GLY A 80 7.24 6.14 13.04
C GLY A 80 8.40 6.03 12.05
N ALA A 81 9.57 5.59 12.53
CA ALA A 81 10.73 5.36 11.68
C ALA A 81 10.65 3.98 11.00
N VAL A 82 10.81 3.93 9.68
CA VAL A 82 10.85 2.71 8.86
C VAL A 82 12.25 2.52 8.33
N THR A 83 12.85 1.35 8.58
CA THR A 83 14.11 0.93 7.97
C THR A 83 13.84 0.17 6.68
N THR A 84 14.49 0.57 5.60
CA THR A 84 14.44 -0.09 4.28
C THR A 84 15.40 -1.27 4.22
N GLU A 85 15.28 -2.10 3.19
CA GLU A 85 16.23 -3.19 2.90
C GLU A 85 17.69 -2.74 2.75
N ASN A 86 17.93 -1.48 2.35
CA ASN A 86 19.26 -0.93 2.15
C ASN A 86 19.85 -0.32 3.43
N GLY A 87 19.14 -0.43 4.56
CA GLY A 87 19.54 0.14 5.85
C GLY A 87 19.27 1.64 5.99
N THR A 88 18.72 2.30 4.97
CA THR A 88 18.27 3.69 5.10
C THR A 88 16.98 3.75 5.92
N THR A 89 16.79 4.83 6.67
CA THR A 89 15.59 5.03 7.47
C THR A 89 14.85 6.26 6.98
N PHE A 90 13.52 6.18 6.92
CA PHE A 90 12.65 7.32 6.63
C PHE A 90 11.48 7.36 7.61
N THR A 91 10.83 8.52 7.71
CA THR A 91 9.66 8.71 8.58
C THR A 91 8.40 8.32 7.83
N TYR A 92 7.66 7.37 8.37
CA TYR A 92 6.34 7.01 7.88
C TYR A 92 5.34 8.12 8.20
N SER A 93 4.66 8.63 7.20
CA SER A 93 3.61 9.65 7.33
C SER A 93 2.30 9.07 6.82
N ASN A 94 1.34 8.90 7.70
CA ASN A 94 -0.01 8.44 7.37
C ASN A 94 -1.02 9.04 8.35
N PRO A 95 -1.62 10.20 8.02
CA PRO A 95 -2.56 10.89 8.90
C PRO A 95 -3.90 10.14 9.05
N PHE A 96 -4.08 9.01 8.37
CA PHE A 96 -5.33 8.26 8.30
C PHE A 96 -5.40 7.08 9.29
N GLY A 97 -4.44 6.98 10.20
CA GLY A 97 -4.43 6.00 11.28
C GLY A 97 -4.10 4.58 10.82
N GLY A 98 -3.32 4.44 9.75
CA GLY A 98 -2.73 3.17 9.34
C GLY A 98 -1.48 2.83 10.15
N ALA A 99 -1.10 1.56 10.13
CA ALA A 99 0.11 1.06 10.74
C ALA A 99 0.81 0.07 9.80
N TRP A 100 2.11 0.26 9.64
CA TRP A 100 2.95 -0.68 8.91
C TRP A 100 3.43 -1.81 9.85
N TYR A 101 3.74 -2.96 9.27
CA TYR A 101 4.25 -4.12 10.00
C TYR A 101 5.30 -4.84 9.15
N TRP A 102 6.49 -5.05 9.71
CA TRP A 102 7.58 -5.78 9.08
C TRP A 102 8.42 -6.53 10.12
N ASP A 103 8.28 -7.85 10.16
CA ASP A 103 9.13 -8.73 10.95
C ASP A 103 9.99 -9.61 10.02
N PRO A 104 11.33 -9.47 10.03
CA PRO A 104 12.20 -10.36 9.26
C PRO A 104 12.08 -11.85 9.63
N GLN A 105 11.64 -12.17 10.86
CA GLN A 105 11.41 -13.54 11.31
C GLN A 105 10.03 -14.08 10.92
N ASP A 106 9.07 -13.19 10.61
CA ASP A 106 7.72 -13.52 10.13
C ASP A 106 7.32 -12.61 8.95
N PRO A 107 7.94 -12.78 7.76
CA PRO A 107 7.75 -11.90 6.60
C PRO A 107 6.40 -12.07 5.90
N PHE A 108 5.61 -13.08 6.30
CA PHE A 108 4.28 -13.38 5.74
C PHE A 108 3.14 -12.90 6.65
N ASN A 109 3.48 -12.21 7.74
CA ASN A 109 2.52 -11.63 8.63
C ASN A 109 1.65 -10.55 7.95
N ASN A 110 0.34 -10.62 8.16
CA ASN A 110 -0.64 -9.74 7.51
C ASN A 110 -1.26 -8.73 8.51
N ASN A 111 -0.55 -8.35 9.56
CA ASN A 111 -1.06 -7.43 10.59
C ASN A 111 -1.05 -5.95 10.18
N ALA A 112 -0.40 -5.59 9.07
CA ALA A 112 -0.39 -4.22 8.57
C ALA A 112 -1.80 -3.76 8.16
N GLN A 113 -2.06 -2.47 8.35
CA GLN A 113 -3.32 -1.81 8.04
C GLN A 113 -3.05 -0.48 7.31
N ALA A 114 -3.52 -0.34 6.08
CA ALA A 114 -3.26 0.87 5.30
C ALA A 114 -3.92 2.13 5.89
N GLN A 115 -5.17 2.06 6.36
CA GLN A 115 -5.89 3.16 7.00
C GLN A 115 -6.88 2.62 8.04
N SER A 116 -7.29 3.46 8.99
CA SER A 116 -8.25 3.11 10.04
C SER A 116 -9.60 2.59 9.54
N TRP A 117 -10.05 3.02 8.36
CA TRP A 117 -11.30 2.56 7.73
C TRP A 117 -11.13 1.40 6.74
N THR A 118 -9.89 0.96 6.50
CA THR A 118 -9.58 -0.21 5.67
C THR A 118 -9.30 -1.38 6.61
N LEU A 119 -9.92 -2.54 6.37
CA LEU A 119 -9.63 -3.74 7.17
C LEU A 119 -8.17 -4.18 6.98
N PRO A 120 -7.47 -4.58 8.06
CA PRO A 120 -6.10 -5.11 7.98
C PRO A 120 -6.00 -6.33 7.06
N LEU A 121 -4.79 -6.65 6.58
CA LEU A 121 -4.60 -7.71 5.59
C LEU A 121 -4.97 -9.11 6.11
N ASN A 122 -4.93 -9.33 7.42
CA ASN A 122 -5.36 -10.57 8.08
C ASN A 122 -6.89 -10.76 8.09
N GLN A 123 -7.66 -9.77 7.62
CA GLN A 123 -9.10 -9.86 7.41
C GLN A 123 -9.46 -9.88 5.92
N ALA A 124 -10.54 -10.59 5.58
CA ALA A 124 -11.01 -10.69 4.21
C ALA A 124 -11.57 -9.34 3.71
N PHE A 125 -11.23 -8.97 2.47
CA PHE A 125 -11.82 -7.82 1.79
C PHE A 125 -13.21 -8.16 1.26
N ARG A 126 -14.20 -7.34 1.56
CA ARG A 126 -15.59 -7.52 1.16
C ARG A 126 -15.92 -6.65 -0.06
N PHE A 127 -15.76 -7.21 -1.24
CA PHE A 127 -16.16 -6.54 -2.48
C PHE A 127 -17.63 -6.09 -2.43
N GLY A 128 -17.87 -4.82 -2.75
CA GLY A 128 -19.20 -4.19 -2.71
C GLY A 128 -19.59 -3.55 -1.37
N ALA A 129 -18.87 -3.85 -0.29
CA ALA A 129 -19.03 -3.17 1.00
C ALA A 129 -17.81 -2.29 1.32
N ASP A 130 -16.62 -2.84 1.19
CA ASP A 130 -15.36 -2.13 1.37
C ASP A 130 -15.04 -1.30 0.13
N LYS A 131 -14.52 -0.09 0.34
CA LYS A 131 -14.18 0.85 -0.74
C LYS A 131 -12.74 0.66 -1.18
N ILE A 132 -12.55 0.62 -2.50
CA ILE A 132 -11.24 0.61 -3.15
C ILE A 132 -10.83 2.05 -3.44
N PHE A 133 -9.71 2.46 -2.86
CA PHE A 133 -8.97 3.68 -3.19
C PHE A 133 -7.67 3.24 -3.83
N GLY A 134 -7.70 3.05 -5.15
CA GLY A 134 -6.65 2.35 -5.89
C GLY A 134 -5.75 3.27 -6.70
N VAL A 135 -4.50 2.84 -6.88
CA VAL A 135 -3.57 3.38 -7.89
C VAL A 135 -3.03 2.26 -8.77
N ASN A 136 -2.74 2.57 -10.03
CA ASN A 136 -2.04 1.66 -10.93
C ASN A 136 -0.55 1.88 -10.81
N LEU A 137 0.22 0.80 -10.64
CA LEU A 137 1.68 0.82 -10.81
C LEU A 137 2.03 0.65 -12.31
N GLY A 138 1.42 1.47 -13.16
CA GLY A 138 1.63 1.48 -14.61
C GLY A 138 3.04 1.96 -14.98
N GLY A 139 3.55 1.52 -16.12
CA GLY A 139 4.91 1.84 -16.54
C GLY A 139 6.02 1.12 -15.77
N SER A 140 5.72 0.48 -14.62
CA SER A 140 6.73 -0.11 -13.74
C SER A 140 7.32 -1.41 -14.27
N LEU A 141 6.50 -2.45 -14.36
CA LEU A 141 6.85 -3.78 -14.82
C LEU A 141 6.56 -3.95 -16.31
N THR A 142 5.69 -3.12 -16.87
CA THR A 142 5.46 -3.00 -18.31
C THR A 142 5.94 -1.63 -18.76
N THR A 143 7.02 -1.59 -19.54
CA THR A 143 7.56 -0.32 -20.05
C THR A 143 6.61 0.25 -21.10
N GLU A 144 6.05 1.43 -20.85
CA GLU A 144 5.11 2.09 -21.75
C GLU A 144 5.74 3.36 -22.34
N PRO A 145 5.78 3.52 -23.67
CA PRO A 145 6.08 4.80 -24.27
C PRO A 145 4.81 5.65 -24.15
N VAL A 146 4.70 6.47 -23.11
CA VAL A 146 3.58 7.44 -23.05
C VAL A 146 3.91 8.61 -23.95
N SER A 147 3.63 8.43 -25.24
CA SER A 147 3.54 9.50 -26.24
C SER A 147 2.12 10.06 -26.20
N TRP A 148 1.92 11.10 -25.41
CA TRP A 148 0.72 11.92 -25.49
C TRP A 148 1.08 13.26 -26.13
N TYR A 149 0.81 13.40 -27.44
CA TYR A 149 0.76 14.66 -28.21
C TYR A 149 2.14 15.32 -28.52
N PRO A 150 2.28 16.15 -29.60
CA PRO A 150 3.38 16.15 -30.56
C PRO A 150 4.64 16.92 -30.13
N PHE A 151 4.81 17.23 -28.85
CA PHE A 151 5.98 17.92 -28.32
C PHE A 151 6.38 17.23 -27.02
N ASP A 152 7.42 16.40 -27.08
CA ASP A 152 8.07 15.73 -25.96
C ASP A 152 7.14 15.03 -24.94
N SER A 153 6.93 13.73 -25.11
CA SER A 153 6.26 12.93 -24.10
C SER A 153 6.87 11.53 -23.98
N HIS A 154 7.59 11.32 -22.87
CA HIS A 154 7.93 10.00 -22.34
C HIS A 154 7.65 10.02 -20.83
N ALA A 155 6.39 9.94 -20.41
CA ALA A 155 6.03 10.08 -18.99
C ALA A 155 6.44 8.86 -18.14
N PHE A 156 6.52 7.67 -18.74
CA PHE A 156 6.92 6.42 -18.08
C PHE A 156 8.11 5.83 -18.84
N ALA A 157 9.17 5.44 -18.12
CA ALA A 157 10.47 5.04 -18.69
C ALA A 157 11.18 6.05 -19.62
N PRO A 158 11.17 7.38 -19.38
CA PRO A 158 11.76 8.38 -20.28
C PRO A 158 13.19 8.07 -20.71
N ALA A 159 14.05 7.72 -19.76
CA ALA A 159 15.46 7.50 -20.04
C ALA A 159 15.71 6.34 -21.02
N LEU A 160 14.88 5.29 -21.00
CA LEU A 160 15.02 4.15 -21.90
C LEU A 160 14.59 4.51 -23.32
N TYR A 161 13.41 5.12 -23.46
CA TYR A 161 12.88 5.50 -24.77
C TYR A 161 13.60 6.71 -25.40
N GLN A 162 14.17 7.61 -24.60
CA GLN A 162 15.04 8.69 -25.10
C GLN A 162 16.36 8.15 -25.66
N LYS A 163 16.92 7.10 -25.06
CA LYS A 163 18.14 6.44 -25.57
C LYS A 163 17.86 5.67 -26.87
N TYR A 164 16.66 5.11 -27.01
CA TYR A 164 16.23 4.35 -28.19
C TYR A 164 14.98 4.98 -28.83
N PRO A 165 15.10 6.15 -29.48
CA PRO A 165 13.96 6.91 -29.99
C PRO A 165 13.18 6.18 -31.09
N GLN A 166 13.76 5.16 -31.72
CA GLN A 166 13.08 4.30 -32.68
C GLN A 166 12.13 3.27 -32.04
N ALA A 167 12.19 3.07 -30.72
CA ALA A 167 11.34 2.12 -30.03
C ALA A 167 9.93 2.70 -29.82
N ILE A 168 8.92 2.00 -30.33
CA ILE A 168 7.51 2.39 -30.25
C ILE A 168 6.73 1.60 -29.20
N ASP A 169 7.33 0.55 -28.64
CA ASP A 169 6.78 -0.33 -27.62
C ASP A 169 7.91 -1.06 -26.86
N GLY A 170 7.56 -1.82 -25.82
CA GLY A 170 8.54 -2.60 -25.04
C GLY A 170 9.24 -3.70 -25.85
N TRP A 171 8.63 -4.17 -26.94
CA TRP A 171 9.21 -5.18 -27.82
C TRP A 171 10.37 -4.60 -28.63
N THR A 172 10.11 -3.54 -29.39
CA THR A 172 11.09 -2.81 -30.19
C THR A 172 12.18 -2.18 -29.32
N LEU A 173 11.84 -1.75 -28.10
CA LEU A 173 12.81 -1.33 -27.10
C LEU A 173 13.78 -2.45 -26.75
N SER A 174 13.27 -3.65 -26.45
CA SER A 174 14.10 -4.80 -26.10
C SER A 174 14.98 -5.25 -27.27
N GLN A 175 14.49 -5.19 -28.50
CA GLN A 175 15.29 -5.45 -29.71
C GLN A 175 16.43 -4.42 -29.86
N ALA A 176 16.13 -3.13 -29.69
CA ALA A 176 17.11 -2.06 -29.78
C ALA A 176 18.20 -2.19 -28.70
N MET A 177 17.80 -2.53 -27.47
CA MET A 177 18.73 -2.80 -26.37
C MET A 177 19.62 -3.99 -26.64
N ALA A 178 19.05 -5.10 -27.13
CA ALA A 178 19.81 -6.31 -27.45
C ALA A 178 20.82 -6.08 -28.59
N ALA A 179 20.52 -5.17 -29.53
CA ALA A 179 21.42 -4.78 -30.61
C ALA A 179 22.50 -3.76 -30.17
N ASP A 180 22.35 -3.10 -29.02
CA ASP A 180 23.29 -2.12 -28.51
C ASP A 180 24.50 -2.79 -27.84
N ALA A 181 25.60 -2.89 -28.58
CA ALA A 181 26.86 -3.47 -28.12
C ALA A 181 27.78 -2.48 -27.37
N LEU A 182 27.35 -1.23 -27.14
CA LEU A 182 28.14 -0.24 -26.42
C LEU A 182 28.18 -0.56 -24.91
N SER A 183 29.17 -0.01 -24.21
CA SER A 183 29.23 -0.06 -22.74
C SER A 183 27.98 0.56 -22.14
N GLY A 184 27.15 -0.25 -21.46
CA GLY A 184 25.85 0.17 -20.92
C GLY A 184 24.66 -0.06 -21.86
N GLY A 185 24.86 -0.77 -22.98
CA GLY A 185 23.80 -1.37 -23.79
C GLY A 185 23.28 -2.69 -23.21
N GLY A 186 22.46 -3.42 -23.97
CA GLY A 186 21.91 -4.71 -23.55
C GLY A 186 20.67 -4.63 -22.66
N LEU A 187 20.03 -5.79 -22.45
CA LEU A 187 18.77 -5.92 -21.70
C LEU A 187 18.93 -5.66 -20.19
N SER A 188 20.15 -5.62 -19.64
CA SER A 188 20.41 -5.30 -18.23
C SER A 188 19.97 -3.88 -17.84
N GLN A 189 19.77 -3.00 -18.83
CA GLN A 189 19.15 -1.68 -18.62
C GLN A 189 17.73 -1.79 -18.02
N LEU A 190 16.97 -2.82 -18.40
CA LEU A 190 15.63 -3.08 -17.85
C LEU A 190 15.69 -3.42 -16.36
N GLU A 191 16.68 -4.20 -15.94
CA GLU A 191 16.86 -4.54 -14.52
C GLU A 191 17.16 -3.31 -13.67
N THR A 192 18.02 -2.42 -14.18
CA THR A 192 18.30 -1.12 -13.52
C THR A 192 17.03 -0.29 -13.40
N TYR A 193 16.24 -0.24 -14.47
CA TYR A 193 14.97 0.47 -14.49
C TYR A 193 13.97 -0.06 -13.46
N TYR A 194 13.77 -1.38 -13.40
CA TYR A 194 12.88 -2.01 -12.42
C TYR A 194 13.31 -1.76 -10.97
N LYS A 195 14.61 -1.70 -10.71
CA LYS A 195 15.15 -1.42 -9.37
C LYS A 195 14.83 0.00 -8.89
N MET A 196 14.79 0.98 -9.81
CA MET A 196 14.62 2.39 -9.45
C MET A 196 13.16 2.82 -9.31
N LEU A 197 12.24 2.16 -10.01
CA LEU A 197 10.89 2.71 -10.17
C LEU A 197 9.95 2.39 -9.02
N ILE A 198 10.20 1.32 -8.28
CA ILE A 198 9.40 0.97 -7.11
C ILE A 198 10.31 0.77 -5.90
N THR A 199 10.23 1.72 -4.97
CA THR A 199 10.93 1.70 -3.69
C THR A 199 9.96 1.48 -2.53
N ASP A 200 10.50 1.09 -1.39
CA ASP A 200 9.73 0.90 -0.14
C ASP A 200 8.99 2.18 0.28
N GLN A 201 9.59 3.35 0.00
CA GLN A 201 9.02 4.65 0.31
C GLN A 201 7.78 4.98 -0.53
N ASP A 202 7.74 4.57 -1.80
CA ASP A 202 6.58 4.81 -2.67
C ASP A 202 5.31 4.17 -2.09
N PHE A 203 5.41 2.96 -1.52
CA PHE A 203 4.26 2.30 -0.88
C PHE A 203 3.84 2.98 0.42
N ALA A 204 4.80 3.48 1.19
CA ALA A 204 4.49 4.28 2.37
C ALA A 204 3.71 5.54 1.98
N GLU A 205 4.17 6.26 0.96
CA GLU A 205 3.52 7.47 0.43
C GLU A 205 2.14 7.18 -0.15
N ILE A 206 1.94 6.06 -0.86
CA ILE A 206 0.63 5.61 -1.34
C ILE A 206 -0.35 5.46 -0.16
N THR A 207 0.08 4.82 0.94
CA THR A 207 -0.79 4.72 2.13
C THR A 207 -1.01 6.06 2.81
N GLY A 208 0.02 6.91 2.84
CA GLY A 208 -0.02 8.28 3.37
C GLY A 208 -0.91 9.21 2.57
N ALA A 209 -1.17 8.90 1.29
CA ALA A 209 -2.16 9.55 0.45
C ALA A 209 -3.59 9.00 0.64
N GLY A 210 -3.77 7.99 1.49
CA GLY A 210 -5.09 7.42 1.83
C GLY A 210 -5.53 6.30 0.88
N LEU A 211 -4.62 5.77 0.07
CA LEU A 211 -4.89 4.69 -0.87
C LEU A 211 -4.70 3.32 -0.21
N ASN A 212 -5.52 2.34 -0.60
CA ASN A 212 -5.58 1.03 0.04
C ASN A 212 -5.44 -0.15 -0.93
N PHE A 213 -5.30 0.14 -2.22
CA PHE A 213 -5.31 -0.88 -3.27
C PHE A 213 -4.32 -0.54 -4.39
N LEU A 214 -3.67 -1.58 -4.90
CA LEU A 214 -2.74 -1.50 -6.02
C LEU A 214 -3.25 -2.36 -7.16
N CYS A 215 -3.25 -1.79 -8.36
CA CYS A 215 -3.38 -2.56 -9.58
C CYS A 215 -1.99 -2.66 -10.20
N ILE A 216 -1.49 -3.89 -10.39
CA ILE A 216 -0.15 -4.15 -10.93
C ILE A 216 -0.30 -4.78 -12.31
N PRO A 217 -0.04 -4.03 -13.40
CA PRO A 217 0.04 -4.58 -14.74
C PRO A 217 1.25 -5.52 -14.86
N LEU A 218 0.99 -6.75 -15.25
CA LEU A 218 1.98 -7.81 -15.38
C LEU A 218 2.00 -8.34 -16.80
N PRO A 219 3.14 -8.23 -17.50
CA PRO A 219 3.26 -8.87 -18.78
C PRO A 219 3.53 -10.35 -18.61
N TYR A 220 3.09 -11.19 -19.56
CA TYR A 220 3.26 -12.64 -19.47
C TYR A 220 4.73 -13.08 -19.35
N TRP A 221 5.67 -12.31 -19.91
CA TRP A 221 7.11 -12.59 -19.84
C TRP A 221 7.72 -12.46 -18.44
N VAL A 222 6.94 -12.02 -17.44
CA VAL A 222 7.30 -12.17 -16.03
C VAL A 222 7.53 -13.63 -15.65
N ILE A 223 6.82 -14.57 -16.30
CA ILE A 223 6.91 -16.01 -16.06
C ILE A 223 7.82 -16.66 -17.11
N GLU A 224 7.48 -16.51 -18.39
CA GLU A 224 8.15 -17.19 -19.50
C GLU A 224 8.09 -16.39 -20.80
N VAL A 225 9.11 -16.58 -21.65
CA VAL A 225 9.19 -15.97 -22.99
C VAL A 225 9.03 -17.04 -24.06
N ARG A 226 8.44 -16.66 -25.20
CA ARG A 226 8.37 -17.55 -26.37
C ARG A 226 9.71 -17.58 -27.12
N SER A 227 9.92 -18.62 -27.91
CA SER A 227 11.13 -18.72 -28.74
C SER A 227 11.24 -17.53 -29.70
N GLY A 228 12.39 -16.84 -29.68
CA GLY A 228 12.65 -15.67 -30.53
C GLY A 228 12.11 -14.34 -29.99
N GLU A 229 11.51 -14.34 -28.79
CA GLU A 229 11.05 -13.12 -28.14
C GLU A 229 12.22 -12.34 -27.52
N PRO A 230 12.30 -11.01 -27.71
CA PRO A 230 13.41 -10.19 -27.23
C PRO A 230 13.29 -9.78 -25.75
N SER A 231 12.26 -10.23 -25.03
CA SER A 231 11.97 -9.89 -23.64
C SER A 231 12.98 -10.53 -22.66
N LEU A 232 13.15 -9.92 -21.49
CA LEU A 232 14.00 -10.44 -20.41
C LEU A 232 13.22 -11.37 -19.47
N PRO A 233 13.30 -12.71 -19.60
CA PRO A 233 12.52 -13.63 -18.78
C PRO A 233 12.97 -13.62 -17.32
N LYS A 234 12.04 -13.89 -16.41
CA LYS A 234 12.25 -14.15 -14.97
C LYS A 234 12.81 -12.99 -14.13
N THR A 235 13.40 -11.96 -14.73
CA THR A 235 13.91 -10.81 -13.99
C THR A 235 12.79 -10.04 -13.29
N LEU A 236 11.66 -9.81 -13.99
CA LEU A 236 10.51 -9.10 -13.43
C LEU A 236 9.87 -9.83 -12.24
N TRP A 237 9.99 -11.16 -12.17
CA TRP A 237 9.42 -11.96 -11.08
C TRP A 237 9.97 -11.53 -9.73
N THR A 238 11.28 -11.27 -9.64
CA THR A 238 11.95 -10.78 -8.43
C THR A 238 11.34 -9.45 -7.96
N TYR A 239 11.10 -8.52 -8.88
CA TYR A 239 10.54 -7.20 -8.56
C TYR A 239 9.05 -7.25 -8.22
N LEU A 240 8.29 -8.16 -8.83
CA LEU A 240 6.91 -8.45 -8.43
C LEU A 240 6.86 -8.95 -6.98
N LEU A 241 7.72 -9.90 -6.60
CA LEU A 241 7.77 -10.40 -5.22
C LEU A 241 8.13 -9.30 -4.22
N LYS A 242 9.07 -8.42 -4.60
CA LYS A 242 9.42 -7.24 -3.80
C LYS A 242 8.23 -6.29 -3.65
N ALA A 243 7.49 -6.02 -4.72
CA ALA A 243 6.30 -5.19 -4.66
C ALA A 243 5.21 -5.79 -3.75
N ILE A 244 5.02 -7.11 -3.78
CA ILE A 244 4.10 -7.82 -2.88
C ILE A 244 4.55 -7.70 -1.42
N GLN A 245 5.85 -7.81 -1.16
CA GLN A 245 6.41 -7.67 0.18
C GLN A 245 6.19 -6.25 0.73
N CYS A 246 6.46 -5.21 -0.06
CA CYS A 246 6.19 -3.84 0.33
C CYS A 246 4.69 -3.57 0.52
N ALA A 247 3.84 -4.06 -0.38
CA ALA A 247 2.39 -3.94 -0.22
C ALA A 247 1.91 -4.59 1.08
N ARG A 248 2.43 -5.78 1.43
CA ARG A 248 2.15 -6.43 2.72
C ARG A 248 2.61 -5.57 3.89
N LYS A 249 3.82 -5.01 3.84
CA LYS A 249 4.39 -4.17 4.90
C LYS A 249 3.51 -2.98 5.25
N TYR A 250 2.85 -2.36 4.27
CA TYR A 250 1.99 -1.18 4.49
C TYR A 250 0.48 -1.49 4.47
N GLY A 251 0.08 -2.76 4.40
CA GLY A 251 -1.33 -3.12 4.46
C GLY A 251 -2.11 -2.87 3.16
N LEU A 252 -1.41 -2.73 2.02
CA LEU A 252 -2.00 -2.50 0.70
C LEU A 252 -2.46 -3.83 0.07
N ARG A 253 -3.65 -3.83 -0.51
CA ARG A 253 -4.19 -4.98 -1.27
C ARG A 253 -3.79 -4.88 -2.73
N ILE A 254 -3.69 -6.01 -3.42
CA ILE A 254 -3.20 -6.09 -4.79
C ILE A 254 -4.24 -6.75 -5.70
N ASN A 255 -4.42 -6.19 -6.90
CA ASN A 255 -5.00 -6.85 -8.07
C ASN A 255 -3.88 -7.04 -9.10
N LEU A 256 -3.65 -8.29 -9.50
CA LEU A 256 -2.72 -8.61 -10.58
C LEU A 256 -3.48 -8.56 -11.90
N ASN A 257 -3.03 -7.69 -12.80
CA ASN A 257 -3.64 -7.47 -14.10
C ASN A 257 -2.73 -8.04 -15.19
N PHE A 258 -3.15 -9.14 -15.83
CA PHE A 258 -2.41 -9.80 -16.91
C PHE A 258 -2.92 -9.37 -18.29
#